data_AF-A0A829HAE5-F1
#
_entry.id   AF-A0A829HAE5-F1
#
_cell.length_a   1.000
_cell.length_b   1.000
_cell.length_c   1.000
_cell.angle_alpha   90.00
_cell.angle_beta   90.00
_cell.angle_gamma   90.00
#
_symmetry.space_group_name_H-M   'P 1'
#
loop_
_entity.id
_entity.type
_entity.pdbx_description
1 polymer ?
#
loop_
_entity_poly.entity_id
_entity_poly.type
_entity_poly.pdbx_seq_one_letter_code
_entity_poly.pdbx_strand_id
1 'polypeptide(L)'
;NFTDRPWAQRPETLHEVGSIYTIQGFDLNYAGVILGPSLGYDPSKDRLTVDLAQYQDKEAFKKRPDLADTTDAKAAIIMNAINILLKRAKHGLYLYAADPALRQRLLQLAK
;
A
#
# COMPACT_ATOMS: atom_id res chain seq x y z
N ASN A 1 13.97 -14.09 -19.83
CA ASN A 1 12.59 -14.62 -19.95
C ASN A 1 11.62 -13.74 -19.18
N PHE A 2 11.29 -12.58 -19.74
CA PHE A 2 10.12 -11.82 -19.30
C PHE A 2 8.95 -12.35 -20.12
N THR A 3 8.03 -13.05 -19.50
CA THR A 3 6.73 -13.33 -20.10
C THR A 3 6.07 -11.98 -20.40
N ASP A 4 5.75 -11.70 -21.66
CA ASP A 4 5.13 -10.47 -22.20
C ASP A 4 3.79 -10.08 -21.53
N ARG A 5 3.29 -10.92 -20.63
CA ARG A 5 2.00 -10.76 -19.97
C ARG A 5 2.16 -10.17 -18.57
N PRO A 6 1.51 -9.02 -18.25
CA PRO A 6 1.48 -8.44 -16.91
C PRO A 6 1.01 -9.45 -15.86
N TRP A 7 1.53 -9.36 -14.63
CA TRP A 7 1.24 -10.30 -13.53
C TRP A 7 -0.27 -10.52 -13.32
N ALA A 8 -1.08 -9.44 -13.34
CA ALA A 8 -2.52 -9.53 -13.12
C ALA A 8 -3.31 -10.23 -14.24
N GLN A 9 -2.69 -10.50 -15.40
CA GLN A 9 -3.32 -11.19 -16.53
C GLN A 9 -2.93 -12.67 -16.61
N ARG A 10 -2.08 -13.14 -15.69
CA ARG A 10 -1.58 -14.51 -15.66
C ARG A 10 -2.60 -15.40 -14.93
N PRO A 11 -3.12 -16.48 -15.53
CA PRO A 11 -4.13 -17.33 -14.88
C PRO A 11 -3.70 -17.87 -13.50
N GLU A 12 -2.41 -18.13 -13.32
CA GLU A 12 -1.82 -18.62 -12.08
C GLU A 12 -1.90 -17.65 -10.90
N THR A 13 -2.11 -16.35 -11.16
CA THR A 13 -2.13 -15.30 -10.11
C THR A 13 -3.53 -15.03 -9.57
N LEU A 14 -4.55 -15.78 -10.02
CA LEU A 14 -5.95 -15.60 -9.61
C LEU A 14 -6.17 -15.65 -8.08
N HIS A 15 -5.36 -16.45 -7.38
CA HIS A 15 -5.45 -16.64 -5.92
C HIS A 15 -4.34 -15.91 -5.15
N GLU A 16 -3.64 -15.00 -5.81
CA GLU A 16 -2.53 -14.25 -5.22
C GLU A 16 -2.92 -12.79 -4.93
N VAL A 17 -2.20 -12.19 -3.98
CA VAL A 17 -2.26 -10.75 -3.73
C VAL A 17 -1.00 -10.10 -4.28
N GLY A 18 -1.18 -9.12 -5.15
CA GLY A 18 -0.07 -8.36 -5.73
C GLY A 18 0.58 -7.41 -4.74
N SER A 19 1.80 -6.96 -5.06
CA SER A 19 2.51 -5.93 -4.33
C SER A 19 2.75 -4.71 -5.21
N ILE A 20 3.36 -3.67 -4.64
CA ILE A 20 3.78 -2.50 -5.41
C ILE A 20 4.71 -2.85 -6.58
N TYR A 21 5.51 -3.91 -6.44
CA TYR A 21 6.45 -4.37 -7.47
C TYR A 21 5.76 -5.10 -8.62
N THR A 22 4.67 -5.83 -8.34
CA THR A 22 3.97 -6.62 -9.37
C THR A 22 2.91 -5.82 -10.11
N ILE A 23 2.41 -4.72 -9.53
CA ILE A 23 1.39 -3.84 -10.13
C ILE A 23 1.99 -2.61 -10.85
N GLN A 24 3.32 -2.51 -10.93
CA GLN A 24 3.97 -1.35 -11.53
C GLN A 24 3.71 -1.27 -13.04
N GLY A 25 3.21 -0.13 -13.50
CA GLY A 25 3.06 0.17 -14.93
C GLY A 25 1.73 -0.26 -15.56
N PHE A 26 0.74 -0.70 -14.78
CA PHE A 26 -0.62 -0.90 -15.28
C PHE A 26 -1.68 -0.56 -14.23
N ASP A 27 -2.87 -0.21 -14.72
CA ASP A 27 -4.04 0.05 -13.88
C ASP A 27 -5.04 -1.10 -13.98
N LEU A 28 -5.86 -1.25 -12.93
CA LEU A 28 -6.93 -2.22 -12.82
C LEU A 28 -8.29 -1.51 -12.93
N ASN A 29 -9.28 -2.18 -13.53
CA ASN A 29 -10.66 -1.69 -13.52
C ASN A 29 -11.17 -1.55 -12.09
N TYR A 30 -10.91 -2.56 -11.26
CA TYR A 30 -11.21 -2.57 -9.83
C TYR A 30 -9.99 -3.07 -9.07
N ALA A 31 -9.71 -2.48 -7.90
CA ALA A 31 -8.65 -2.94 -7.03
C ALA A 31 -9.16 -3.06 -5.58
N GLY A 32 -8.73 -4.12 -4.90
CA GLY A 32 -8.76 -4.22 -3.45
C GLY A 32 -7.37 -3.91 -2.90
N VAL A 33 -7.27 -2.96 -1.97
CA VAL A 33 -6.01 -2.62 -1.30
C VAL A 33 -6.12 -2.95 0.18
N ILE A 34 -5.17 -3.76 0.64
CA ILE A 34 -5.01 -4.14 2.05
C ILE A 34 -3.93 -3.25 2.65
N LEU A 35 -4.32 -2.38 3.57
CA LEU A 35 -3.42 -1.58 4.39
C LEU A 35 -2.96 -2.46 5.56
N GLY A 36 -1.70 -2.87 5.53
CA GLY A 36 -1.08 -3.74 6.52
C GLY A 36 -0.91 -3.07 7.89
N PRO A 37 -0.37 -3.81 8.89
CA PRO A 37 -0.26 -3.36 10.28
C PRO A 37 0.73 -2.21 10.50
N SER A 38 1.51 -1.85 9.48
CA SER A 38 2.40 -0.68 9.50
C SER A 38 1.65 0.64 9.38
N LEU A 39 0.35 0.62 9.06
CA LEU A 39 -0.49 1.80 8.99
C LEU A 39 -1.57 1.76 10.06
N GLY A 40 -1.58 2.79 10.90
CA GLY A 40 -2.57 2.98 11.96
C GLY A 40 -3.30 4.31 11.82
N TYR A 41 -4.08 4.62 12.85
CA TYR A 41 -4.85 5.86 12.94
C TYR A 41 -4.76 6.42 14.35
N ASP A 42 -4.52 7.74 14.46
CA ASP A 42 -4.59 8.51 15.70
C ASP A 42 -5.95 9.25 15.74
N PRO A 43 -6.92 8.79 16.56
CA PRO A 43 -8.23 9.42 16.66
C PRO A 43 -8.19 10.83 17.27
N SER A 44 -7.16 11.16 18.06
CA SER A 44 -7.06 12.46 18.71
C SER A 44 -6.68 13.57 17.73
N LYS A 45 -5.94 13.22 16.67
CA LYS A 45 -5.48 14.16 15.64
C LYS A 45 -6.17 13.99 14.30
N ASP A 46 -7.03 12.97 14.15
CA ASP A 46 -7.66 12.53 12.91
C ASP A 46 -6.62 12.36 11.78
N ARG A 47 -5.57 11.57 12.05
CA ARG A 47 -4.43 11.38 11.13
C ARG A 47 -3.97 9.93 11.10
N LEU A 48 -3.40 9.55 9.95
CA LEU A 48 -2.69 8.28 9.81
C LEU A 48 -1.41 8.28 10.63
N THR A 49 -1.07 7.11 11.18
CA THR A 49 0.22 6.84 11.83
C THR A 49 0.95 5.74 11.08
N VAL A 50 2.27 5.76 11.17
CA VAL A 50 3.14 4.77 10.54
C VAL A 50 3.97 4.08 11.63
N ASP A 51 3.87 2.76 11.69
CA ASP A 51 4.74 1.92 12.51
C ASP A 51 5.81 1.26 11.63
N LEU A 52 7.03 1.79 11.71
CA LEU A 52 8.18 1.29 10.96
C LEU A 52 8.59 -0.14 11.36
N ALA A 53 8.30 -0.57 12.59
CA ALA A 53 8.65 -1.91 13.06
C ALA A 53 7.78 -2.99 12.42
N GLN A 54 6.56 -2.63 12.01
CA GLN A 54 5.60 -3.50 11.34
C GLN A 54 5.70 -3.46 9.81
N TYR A 55 6.57 -2.63 9.24
CA TYR A 55 6.77 -2.56 7.80
C TYR A 55 7.66 -3.70 7.31
N GLN A 56 7.08 -4.61 6.52
CA GLN A 56 7.77 -5.85 6.13
C GLN A 56 8.76 -5.68 4.96
N ASP A 57 8.55 -4.68 4.11
CA ASP A 57 9.41 -4.42 2.96
C ASP A 57 10.66 -3.63 3.38
N LYS A 58 11.62 -4.35 3.99
CA LYS A 58 12.89 -3.78 4.45
C LYS A 58 13.79 -3.35 3.29
N GLU A 59 13.59 -3.89 2.09
CA GLU A 59 14.39 -3.55 0.91
C GLU A 59 14.10 -2.15 0.41
N ALA A 60 12.89 -1.62 0.64
CA ALA A 60 12.56 -0.22 0.38
C ALA A 60 13.47 0.80 1.11
N PHE A 61 14.16 0.39 2.17
CA PHE A 61 15.05 1.26 2.95
C PHE A 61 16.53 1.04 2.66
N LYS A 62 16.92 -0.07 2.02
CA LYS A 62 18.32 -0.38 1.77
C LYS A 62 18.81 0.42 0.55
N LYS A 63 19.95 1.09 0.70
CA LYS A 63 20.75 1.68 -0.39
C LYS A 63 20.18 2.93 -1.08
N ARG A 64 19.57 3.85 -0.31
CA ARG A 64 19.30 5.20 -0.81
C ARG A 64 20.30 6.19 -0.18
N PRO A 65 21.50 6.38 -0.77
CA PRO A 65 22.49 7.34 -0.25
C PRO A 65 21.99 8.79 -0.30
N ASP A 66 20.94 9.04 -1.08
CA ASP A 66 20.19 10.30 -1.21
C ASP A 66 19.10 10.48 -0.13
N LEU A 67 18.76 9.43 0.61
CA LEU A 67 17.71 9.49 1.63
C LEU A 67 18.32 9.71 3.01
N ALA A 68 17.86 10.76 3.69
CA ALA A 68 18.15 10.92 5.11
C ALA A 68 17.63 9.69 5.88
N ASP A 69 18.47 9.11 6.75
CA ASP A 69 18.10 7.96 7.59
C ASP A 69 17.25 8.42 8.78
N THR A 70 16.11 9.04 8.49
CA THR A 70 15.16 9.55 9.49
C THR A 70 13.85 8.79 9.43
N THR A 71 13.15 8.76 10.57
CA THR A 71 11.81 8.17 10.69
C THR A 71 10.84 8.78 9.68
N ASP A 72 10.88 10.11 9.50
CA ASP A 72 9.99 10.83 8.59
C ASP A 72 10.24 10.46 7.12
N ALA A 73 11.51 10.33 6.72
CA ALA A 73 11.86 9.92 5.37
C ALA A 73 11.38 8.49 5.07
N LYS A 74 11.52 7.57 6.03
CA LYS A 74 11.01 6.20 5.92
C LYS A 74 9.49 6.16 5.88
N ALA A 75 8.82 6.95 6.72
CA ALA A 75 7.37 7.08 6.69
C ALA A 75 6.88 7.63 5.34
N ALA A 76 7.58 8.61 4.76
CA ALA A 76 7.25 9.15 3.44
C ALA A 76 7.37 8.09 2.33
N ILE A 77 8.36 7.18 2.39
CA ILE A 77 8.46 6.05 1.45
C ILE A 77 7.23 5.15 1.54
N ILE A 78 6.84 4.76 2.76
CA ILE A 78 5.66 3.91 3.00
C ILE A 78 4.41 4.58 2.46
N MET A 79 4.21 5.86 2.77
CA MET A 79 3.07 6.65 2.29
C MET A 79 3.06 6.78 0.76
N ASN A 80 4.22 6.93 0.13
CA ASN A 80 4.32 6.94 -1.33
C ASN A 80 3.95 5.59 -1.94
N ALA A 81 4.38 4.49 -1.33
CA ALA A 81 4.02 3.16 -1.79
C ALA A 81 2.50 2.93 -1.73
N ILE A 82 1.87 3.34 -0.64
CA ILE A 82 0.40 3.30 -0.49
C ILE A 82 -0.26 4.18 -1.55
N ASN A 83 0.18 5.43 -1.72
CA ASN A 83 -0.36 6.35 -2.72
C ASN A 83 -0.29 5.77 -4.14
N ILE A 84 0.78 5.04 -4.47
CA ILE A 84 0.90 4.33 -5.74
C ILE A 84 -0.20 3.27 -5.87
N LEU A 85 -0.39 2.41 -4.86
CA LEU A 85 -1.41 1.35 -4.88
C LEU A 85 -2.83 1.92 -5.01
N LEU A 86 -3.15 2.97 -4.24
CA LEU A 86 -4.48 3.59 -4.23
C LEU A 86 -4.86 4.21 -5.59
N LYS A 87 -3.87 4.59 -6.41
CA LYS A 87 -4.08 5.21 -7.73
C LYS A 87 -4.20 4.20 -8.88
N ARG A 88 -4.11 2.89 -8.61
CA ARG A 88 -4.18 1.85 -9.65
C ARG A 88 -5.61 1.49 -10.06
N ALA A 89 -6.63 1.89 -9.29
CA ALA A 89 -8.02 1.60 -9.60
C ALA A 89 -8.65 2.65 -10.52
N LYS A 90 -9.30 2.22 -11.61
CA LYS A 90 -10.00 3.11 -12.56
C LYS A 90 -11.48 3.33 -12.25
N HIS A 91 -12.21 2.26 -11.93
CA HIS A 91 -13.67 2.32 -11.75
C HIS A 91 -14.10 2.15 -10.30
N GLY A 92 -13.31 1.43 -9.48
CA GLY A 92 -13.61 1.28 -8.07
C GLY A 92 -12.44 0.78 -7.24
N LEU A 93 -12.30 1.34 -6.04
CA LEU A 93 -11.28 1.00 -5.06
C LEU A 93 -11.96 0.49 -3.80
N TYR A 94 -11.60 -0.71 -3.37
CA TYR A 94 -11.99 -1.28 -2.09
C TYR A 94 -10.81 -1.22 -1.14
N LEU A 95 -11.05 -0.79 0.10
CA LEU A 95 -10.01 -0.64 1.10
C LEU A 95 -10.31 -1.51 2.31
N TYR A 96 -9.28 -2.23 2.76
CA TYR A 96 -9.29 -2.91 4.05
C TYR A 96 -8.10 -2.45 4.86
N ALA A 97 -8.32 -2.05 6.11
CA ALA A 97 -7.26 -1.74 7.06
C ALA A 97 -7.15 -2.83 8.13
N ALA A 98 -5.93 -3.32 8.36
CA ALA A 98 -5.64 -4.26 9.43
C ALA A 98 -5.89 -3.61 10.82
N ASP A 99 -5.44 -2.36 11.00
CA ASP A 99 -5.69 -1.58 12.20
C ASP A 99 -7.20 -1.35 12.40
N PRO A 100 -7.80 -1.79 13.53
CA PRO A 100 -9.23 -1.64 13.76
C PRO A 100 -9.71 -0.20 13.81
N ALA A 101 -8.91 0.72 14.39
CA ALA A 101 -9.31 2.12 14.51
C ALA A 101 -9.36 2.81 13.14
N LEU A 102 -8.36 2.55 12.29
CA LEU A 102 -8.33 3.01 10.91
C LEU A 102 -9.49 2.41 10.11
N ARG A 103 -9.77 1.11 10.26
CA ARG A 103 -10.89 0.46 9.57
C ARG A 103 -12.23 1.10 9.94
N GLN A 104 -12.45 1.37 11.23
CA GLN A 104 -13.66 2.06 11.69
C GLN A 104 -13.75 3.48 11.12
N ARG A 105 -12.64 4.24 11.12
CA ARG A 105 -12.62 5.58 10.54
C ARG A 105 -12.95 5.56 9.04
N LEU A 106 -12.38 4.62 8.28
CA LEU A 106 -12.67 4.47 6.85
C LEU A 106 -14.15 4.15 6.59
N LEU A 107 -14.76 3.27 7.40
CA LEU A 107 -16.18 2.95 7.28
C LEU A 107 -17.09 4.14 7.58
N GLN A 108 -16.72 5.01 8.51
CA GLN A 108 -17.46 6.25 8.79
C GLN A 108 -17.38 7.27 7.63
N LEU A 109 -16.30 7.21 6.84
CA LEU A 109 -16.08 8.08 5.69
C LEU A 109 -16.72 7.53 4.41
N ALA A 110 -16.92 6.21 4.33
CA ALA A 110 -17.65 5.56 3.25
C ALA A 110 -19.15 5.91 3.37
N LYS A 111 -19.57 6.91 2.58
CA LYS A 111 -20.98 7.30 2.43
C LYS A 111 -21.60 6.62 1.22
#